data_AF-A0A6P8HJQ9-F1
#
_entry.id   AF-A0A6P8HJQ9-F1
#
_cell.length_a   1.000
_cell.length_b   1.000
_cell.length_c   1.000
_cell.angle_alpha   90.00
_cell.angle_beta   90.00
_cell.angle_gamma   90.00
#
_symmetry.space_group_name_H-M   'P 1'
#
loop_
_entity.id
_entity.type
_entity.pdbx_description
1 polymer ?
#
loop_
_entity_poly.entity_id
_entity_poly.type
_entity_poly.pdbx_seq_one_letter_code
_entity_poly.pdbx_strand_id
1 'polypeptide(L)'
;YGIYNIIASVQSCKEKQNKVIEALKEYRKVDKALDESITQAKEAKQLIQEAWENMRKDLTSPEFMDDLKEVQNVILSLSTQSQDLKIAADKVQKYIEKAKVVDGQKRLYEIIRELSEGLGSIPFTLDCYTEKVQMAEYVLRECKRGTDSFEALYSQAIEQFDTKAKSCEDKIGYAHIEEPAIKIGLAELTQKENFQEDCILNSPLRKSLACKYKSEKYSDKEIAEKIEGVSEEQVEFLTKDCPKSSLSPAEKTRVCNLRKADKTLFTDEKIASTLGLNVDDVKSVKC
;
A
#
# COMPACT_ATOMS: atom_id res chain seq x y z
N TYR A 1 -26.44 57.47 86.21
CA TYR A 1 -25.33 57.04 85.34
C TYR A 1 -25.00 55.54 85.41
N GLY A 2 -25.09 54.86 86.56
CA GLY A 2 -24.76 53.41 86.65
C GLY A 2 -25.70 52.43 85.93
N ILE A 3 -27.02 52.64 85.97
CA ILE A 3 -28.01 51.71 85.40
C ILE A 3 -27.99 51.71 83.86
N TYR A 4 -27.80 52.86 83.21
CA TYR A 4 -27.71 52.97 81.75
C TYR A 4 -26.49 52.23 81.18
N ASN A 5 -25.34 52.29 81.86
CA ASN A 5 -24.15 51.55 81.44
C ASN A 5 -24.32 50.03 81.61
N ILE A 6 -25.04 49.58 82.64
CA ILE A 6 -25.36 48.15 82.83
C ILE A 6 -26.29 47.66 81.71
N ILE A 7 -27.34 48.42 81.38
CA ILE A 7 -28.28 48.08 80.30
C ILE A 7 -27.56 48.05 78.94
N ALA A 8 -26.75 49.08 78.64
CA ALA A 8 -25.95 49.13 77.42
C ALA A 8 -24.95 47.97 77.34
N SER A 9 -24.33 47.58 78.46
CA SER A 9 -23.42 46.44 78.50
C SER A 9 -24.14 45.10 78.29
N VAL A 10 -25.34 44.93 78.85
CA VAL A 10 -26.17 43.73 78.62
C VAL A 10 -26.65 43.64 77.18
N GLN A 11 -27.07 44.76 76.57
CA GLN A 11 -27.42 44.81 75.14
C GLN A 11 -26.23 44.50 74.25
N SER A 12 -25.06 45.09 74.52
CA SER A 12 -23.81 44.79 73.82
C SER A 12 -23.41 43.31 73.93
N CYS A 13 -23.56 42.70 75.12
CA CYS A 13 -23.34 41.26 75.30
C CYS A 13 -24.32 40.42 74.48
N LYS A 14 -25.60 40.80 74.43
CA LYS A 14 -26.63 40.09 73.67
C LYS A 14 -26.40 40.19 72.16
N GLU A 15 -25.96 41.36 71.67
CA GLU A 15 -25.55 41.54 70.27
C GLU A 15 -24.32 40.70 69.91
N LYS A 16 -23.30 40.67 70.78
CA LYS A 16 -22.12 39.80 70.60
C LYS A 16 -22.51 38.33 70.59
N GLN A 17 -23.39 37.90 71.50
CA GLN A 17 -23.92 36.54 71.54
C GLN A 17 -24.63 36.18 70.23
N ASN A 18 -25.50 37.05 69.71
CA ASN A 18 -26.20 36.82 68.45
C ASN A 18 -25.23 36.72 67.27
N LYS A 19 -24.23 37.60 67.18
CA LYS A 19 -23.18 37.56 66.14
C LYS A 19 -22.38 36.26 66.18
N VAL A 20 -22.05 35.76 67.38
CA VAL A 20 -21.35 34.48 67.54
C VAL A 20 -22.25 33.32 67.08
N ILE A 21 -23.55 33.34 67.41
CA ILE A 21 -24.50 32.31 66.96
C ILE A 21 -24.64 32.30 65.43
N GLU A 22 -24.71 33.46 64.79
CA GLU A 22 -24.75 33.57 63.32
C GLU A 22 -23.45 33.09 62.67
N ALA A 23 -22.29 33.53 63.17
CA ALA A 23 -21.00 33.06 62.68
C ALA A 23 -20.84 31.54 62.82
N LEU A 24 -21.35 30.96 63.91
CA LEU A 24 -21.33 29.51 64.14
C LEU A 24 -22.29 28.75 63.20
N LYS A 25 -23.42 29.36 62.82
CA LYS A 25 -24.30 28.81 61.77
C LYS A 25 -23.63 28.83 60.39
N GLU A 26 -22.99 29.94 60.02
CA GLU A 26 -22.25 30.04 58.75
C GLU A 26 -21.05 29.08 58.73
N TYR A 27 -20.30 28.97 59.83
CA TYR A 27 -19.22 27.99 59.97
C TYR A 27 -19.72 26.56 59.74
N ARG A 28 -20.85 26.16 60.35
CA ARG A 28 -21.44 24.83 60.16
C ARG A 28 -21.88 24.56 58.72
N LYS A 29 -22.33 25.58 57.98
CA LYS A 29 -22.65 25.43 56.55
C LYS A 29 -21.38 25.19 55.72
N VAL A 30 -20.32 25.94 56.00
CA VAL A 30 -19.03 25.79 55.33
C VAL A 30 -18.41 24.42 55.65
N ASP A 31 -18.46 23.99 56.91
CA ASP A 31 -18.00 22.67 57.37
C ASP A 31 -18.70 21.54 56.60
N LYS A 32 -20.03 21.62 56.50
CA LYS A 32 -20.82 20.67 55.71
C LYS A 32 -20.46 20.69 54.22
N ALA A 33 -20.28 21.86 53.62
CA ALA A 33 -19.88 21.99 52.22
C ALA A 33 -18.46 21.44 51.96
N LEU A 34 -17.55 21.58 52.93
CA LEU A 34 -16.21 20.99 52.89
C LEU A 34 -16.28 19.47 52.97
N ASP A 35 -17.09 18.91 53.87
CA ASP A 35 -17.31 17.47 53.98
C ASP A 35 -17.91 16.87 52.70
N GLU A 36 -18.89 17.55 52.10
CA GLU A 36 -19.48 17.18 50.80
C GLU A 36 -18.40 17.23 49.70
N SER A 37 -17.56 18.27 49.67
CA SER A 37 -16.47 18.40 48.70
C SER A 37 -15.39 17.33 48.86
N ILE A 38 -15.05 16.96 50.11
CA ILE A 38 -14.11 15.86 50.41
C ILE A 38 -14.70 14.53 49.95
N THR A 39 -16.00 14.32 50.15
CA THR A 39 -16.70 13.11 49.71
C THR A 39 -16.67 12.99 48.19
N GLN A 40 -17.06 14.04 47.47
CA GLN A 40 -16.99 14.10 46.00
C GLN A 40 -15.55 13.89 45.48
N ALA A 41 -14.55 14.47 46.14
CA ALA A 41 -13.15 14.27 45.76
C ALA A 41 -12.69 12.81 45.96
N LYS A 42 -13.16 12.13 47.00
CA LYS A 42 -12.89 10.71 47.22
C LYS A 42 -13.56 9.83 46.18
N GLU A 43 -14.83 10.09 45.86
CA GLU A 43 -15.57 9.38 44.82
C GLU A 43 -14.91 9.57 43.45
N ALA A 44 -14.56 10.80 43.08
CA ALA A 44 -13.85 11.09 41.84
C ALA A 44 -12.49 10.39 41.77
N LYS A 45 -11.74 10.36 42.89
CA LYS A 45 -10.47 9.61 42.97
C LYS A 45 -10.70 8.11 42.73
N GLN A 46 -11.74 7.53 43.33
CA GLN A 46 -12.07 6.12 43.14
C GLN A 46 -12.43 5.82 41.68
N LEU A 47 -13.29 6.65 41.06
CA LEU A 47 -13.64 6.52 39.64
C LEU A 47 -12.41 6.60 38.72
N ILE A 48 -11.49 7.54 38.98
CA ILE A 48 -10.24 7.66 38.21
C ILE A 48 -9.37 6.41 38.40
N GLN A 49 -9.31 5.86 39.60
CA GLN A 49 -8.53 4.66 39.88
C GLN A 49 -9.12 3.43 39.19
N GLU A 50 -10.44 3.24 39.24
CA GLU A 50 -11.13 2.15 38.52
C GLU A 50 -10.95 2.26 37.00
N ALA A 51 -11.09 3.47 36.44
CA ALA A 51 -10.83 3.71 35.03
C ALA A 51 -9.37 3.40 34.64
N TRP A 52 -8.42 3.78 35.49
CA TRP A 52 -7.01 3.48 35.31
C TRP A 52 -6.72 1.98 35.34
N GLU A 53 -7.30 1.25 36.30
CA GLU A 53 -7.12 -0.20 36.41
C GLU A 53 -7.69 -0.94 35.20
N ASN A 54 -8.88 -0.54 34.73
CA ASN A 54 -9.47 -1.09 33.51
C ASN A 54 -8.60 -0.84 32.28
N MET A 55 -8.18 0.41 32.06
CA MET A 55 -7.31 0.75 30.94
C MET A 55 -5.97 -0.01 31.02
N ARG A 56 -5.38 -0.12 32.22
CA ARG A 56 -4.14 -0.88 32.43
C ARG A 56 -4.32 -2.36 32.07
N LYS A 57 -5.46 -2.96 32.42
CA LYS A 57 -5.75 -4.37 32.09
C LYS A 57 -5.73 -4.60 30.59
N ASP A 58 -6.37 -3.72 29.82
CA ASP A 58 -6.42 -3.85 28.36
C ASP A 58 -5.06 -3.58 27.72
N LEU A 59 -4.36 -2.54 28.18
CA LEU A 59 -3.02 -2.15 27.69
C LEU A 59 -1.92 -3.15 28.07
N THR A 60 -2.18 -4.05 29.00
CA THR A 60 -1.24 -5.10 29.41
C THR A 60 -1.76 -6.50 29.12
N SER A 61 -2.85 -6.62 28.38
CA SER A 61 -3.45 -7.89 28.02
C SER A 61 -2.49 -8.73 27.17
N PRO A 62 -2.53 -10.07 27.26
CA PRO A 62 -1.77 -10.94 26.37
C PRO A 62 -2.06 -10.64 24.89
N GLU A 63 -3.33 -10.43 24.53
CA GLU A 63 -3.77 -10.19 23.16
C GLU A 63 -3.12 -8.94 22.57
N PHE A 64 -3.17 -7.81 23.30
CA PHE A 64 -2.55 -6.57 22.85
C PHE A 64 -1.03 -6.69 22.70
N MET A 65 -0.38 -7.44 23.59
CA MET A 65 1.07 -7.68 23.51
C MET A 65 1.45 -8.57 22.33
N ASP A 66 0.60 -9.52 21.97
CA ASP A 66 0.84 -10.38 20.81
C ASP A 66 0.64 -9.60 19.51
N ASP A 67 -0.38 -8.75 19.40
CA ASP A 67 -0.55 -7.81 18.27
C ASP A 67 0.68 -6.90 18.11
N LEU A 68 1.21 -6.37 19.22
CA LEU A 68 2.42 -5.54 19.19
C LEU A 68 3.66 -6.31 18.74
N LYS A 69 3.80 -7.59 19.08
CA LYS A 69 4.90 -8.43 18.57
C LYS A 69 4.76 -8.67 17.07
N GLU A 70 3.55 -8.88 16.57
CA GLU A 70 3.33 -9.02 15.13
C GLU A 70 3.73 -7.74 14.38
N VAL A 71 3.27 -6.58 14.88
CA VAL A 71 3.68 -5.27 14.35
C VAL A 71 5.19 -5.11 14.41
N GLN A 72 5.82 -5.45 15.53
CA GLN A 72 7.27 -5.40 15.68
C GLN A 72 8.00 -6.28 14.66
N ASN A 73 7.52 -7.50 14.42
CA ASN A 73 8.13 -8.43 13.47
C ASN A 73 8.09 -7.88 12.03
N VAL A 74 6.97 -7.24 11.66
CA VAL A 74 6.83 -6.56 10.36
C VAL A 74 7.80 -5.37 10.28
N ILE A 75 7.91 -4.56 11.33
CA ILE A 75 8.85 -3.43 11.35
C ILE A 75 10.29 -3.94 11.24
N LEU A 76 10.66 -4.98 12.00
CA LEU A 76 12.02 -5.50 12.06
C LEU A 76 12.48 -6.04 10.70
N SER A 77 11.60 -6.72 9.96
CA SER A 77 11.93 -7.23 8.62
C SER A 77 12.24 -6.09 7.62
N LEU A 78 11.61 -4.93 7.81
CA LEU A 78 11.82 -3.73 6.99
C LEU A 78 12.90 -2.78 7.55
N SER A 79 13.28 -2.95 8.82
CA SER A 79 14.10 -1.99 9.56
C SER A 79 15.56 -1.92 9.09
N THR A 80 16.05 -2.87 8.32
CA THR A 80 17.46 -2.96 7.90
C THR A 80 17.97 -1.66 7.25
N GLN A 81 17.09 -0.97 6.53
CA GLN A 81 17.41 0.26 5.78
C GLN A 81 16.80 1.55 6.38
N SER A 82 15.87 1.47 7.34
CA SER A 82 15.25 2.66 7.94
C SER A 82 15.56 2.78 9.43
N GLN A 83 16.28 3.86 9.79
CA GLN A 83 16.57 4.19 11.19
C GLN A 83 15.29 4.48 11.99
N ASP A 84 14.28 5.09 11.36
CA ASP A 84 12.99 5.37 11.98
C ASP A 84 12.24 4.09 12.33
N LEU A 85 12.29 3.07 11.46
CA LEU A 85 11.72 1.75 11.77
C LEU A 85 12.49 1.03 12.88
N LYS A 86 13.83 1.15 12.94
CA LYS A 86 14.61 0.62 14.07
C LYS A 86 14.16 1.26 15.39
N ILE A 87 14.05 2.58 15.42
CA ILE A 87 13.59 3.32 16.61
C ILE A 87 12.15 2.93 16.98
N ALA A 88 11.27 2.76 15.99
CA ALA A 88 9.90 2.30 16.22
C ALA A 88 9.88 0.89 16.83
N ALA A 89 10.66 -0.05 16.28
CA ALA A 89 10.77 -1.41 16.81
C ALA A 89 11.31 -1.42 18.25
N ASP A 90 12.30 -0.59 18.57
CA ASP A 90 12.85 -0.47 19.92
C ASP A 90 11.82 0.08 20.91
N LYS A 91 11.03 1.08 20.50
CA LYS A 91 9.94 1.65 21.31
C LYS A 91 8.84 0.62 21.58
N VAL A 92 8.48 -0.18 20.56
CA VAL A 92 7.53 -1.29 20.69
C VAL A 92 8.08 -2.38 21.63
N GLN A 93 9.34 -2.79 21.46
CA GLN A 93 10.00 -3.77 22.33
C GLN A 93 9.99 -3.30 23.79
N LYS A 94 10.39 -2.05 24.02
CA LYS A 94 10.43 -1.45 25.36
C LYS A 94 9.06 -1.47 26.02
N TYR A 95 7.99 -1.25 25.25
CA TYR A 95 6.62 -1.37 25.75
C TYR A 95 6.31 -2.80 26.18
N ILE A 96 6.53 -3.77 25.28
CA ILE A 96 6.26 -5.20 25.52
C ILE A 96 6.97 -5.70 26.78
N GLU A 97 8.22 -5.32 26.98
CA GLU A 97 9.03 -5.73 28.14
C GLU A 97 8.58 -5.07 29.45
N LYS A 98 8.19 -3.78 29.41
CA LYS A 98 8.08 -2.97 30.63
C LYS A 98 6.64 -2.70 31.08
N ALA A 99 5.66 -2.69 30.18
CA ALA A 99 4.31 -2.26 30.53
C ALA A 99 3.63 -3.15 31.59
N LYS A 100 3.95 -4.46 31.63
CA LYS A 100 3.43 -5.39 32.65
C LYS A 100 4.05 -5.19 34.04
N VAL A 101 5.32 -4.82 34.10
CA VAL A 101 6.12 -4.79 35.35
C VAL A 101 6.26 -3.41 35.95
N VAL A 102 5.99 -2.34 35.19
CA VAL A 102 6.12 -0.98 35.71
C VAL A 102 5.01 -0.70 36.72
N ASP A 103 5.39 -0.11 37.86
CA ASP A 103 4.41 0.33 38.86
C ASP A 103 4.23 1.85 38.81
N GLY A 104 2.99 2.29 39.05
CA GLY A 104 2.59 3.69 39.04
C GLY A 104 2.12 4.25 37.69
N GLN A 105 1.09 5.08 37.77
CA GLN A 105 0.39 5.67 36.62
C GLN A 105 1.30 6.47 35.68
N LYS A 106 2.17 7.31 36.25
CA LYS A 106 3.07 8.17 35.48
C LYS A 106 4.04 7.39 34.60
N ARG A 107 4.62 6.31 35.13
CA ARG A 107 5.62 5.51 34.40
C ARG A 107 5.00 4.71 33.27
N LEU A 108 3.80 4.14 33.50
CA LEU A 108 3.08 3.45 32.43
C LEU A 108 2.65 4.44 31.33
N TYR A 109 2.20 5.64 31.70
CA TYR A 109 1.90 6.70 30.74
C TYR A 109 3.12 7.09 29.88
N GLU A 110 4.30 7.24 30.48
CA GLU A 110 5.53 7.53 29.73
C GLU A 110 5.86 6.44 28.71
N ILE A 111 5.71 5.16 29.08
CA ILE A 111 5.92 4.01 28.18
C ILE A 111 4.86 3.96 27.07
N ILE A 112 3.59 4.26 27.37
CA ILE A 112 2.50 4.38 26.36
C ILE A 112 2.81 5.51 25.37
N ARG A 113 3.27 6.66 25.85
CA ARG A 113 3.62 7.80 25.00
C ARG A 113 4.74 7.43 24.03
N GLU A 114 5.79 6.77 24.51
CA GLU A 114 6.87 6.29 23.65
C GLU A 114 6.38 5.28 22.62
N LEU A 115 5.52 4.33 23.01
CA LEU A 115 4.89 3.41 22.07
C LEU A 115 4.12 4.17 20.98
N SER A 116 3.29 5.15 21.37
CA SER A 116 2.50 5.95 20.43
C SER A 116 3.39 6.73 19.46
N GLU A 117 4.50 7.30 19.93
CA GLU A 117 5.48 7.97 19.06
C GLU A 117 6.14 7.00 18.08
N GLY A 118 6.46 5.77 18.53
CA GLY A 118 7.04 4.72 17.67
C GLY A 118 6.05 4.24 16.62
N LEU A 119 4.80 3.98 17.02
CA LEU A 119 3.74 3.55 16.10
C LEU A 119 3.35 4.66 15.12
N GLY A 120 3.40 5.92 15.53
CA GLY A 120 3.04 7.06 14.69
C GLY A 120 3.93 7.27 13.46
N SER A 121 5.18 6.78 13.47
CA SER A 121 6.09 6.88 12.31
C SER A 121 5.92 5.75 11.29
N ILE A 122 5.23 4.67 11.66
CA ILE A 122 5.08 3.47 10.83
C ILE A 122 4.24 3.74 9.57
N PRO A 123 3.05 4.37 9.64
CA PRO A 123 2.17 4.49 8.47
C PRO A 123 2.85 5.17 7.29
N PHE A 124 3.54 6.29 7.52
CA PHE A 124 4.26 6.99 6.47
C PHE A 124 5.35 6.11 5.84
N THR A 125 6.10 5.40 6.67
CA THR A 125 7.18 4.53 6.19
C THR A 125 6.62 3.36 5.37
N LEU A 126 5.52 2.74 5.83
CA LEU A 126 4.83 1.68 5.09
C LEU A 126 4.22 2.18 3.78
N ASP A 127 3.68 3.40 3.75
CA ASP A 127 3.19 4.03 2.52
C ASP A 127 4.33 4.15 1.50
N CYS A 128 5.52 4.58 1.92
CA CYS A 128 6.69 4.63 1.05
C CYS A 128 7.04 3.25 0.47
N TYR A 129 7.12 2.20 1.29
CA TYR A 129 7.36 0.84 0.79
C TYR A 129 6.26 0.36 -0.15
N THR A 130 5.00 0.67 0.16
CA THR A 130 3.84 0.29 -0.67
C THR A 130 3.93 0.91 -2.06
N GLU A 131 4.26 2.20 -2.16
CA GLU A 131 4.48 2.89 -3.44
C GLU A 131 5.62 2.21 -4.24
N LYS A 132 6.69 1.78 -3.57
CA LYS A 132 7.82 1.10 -4.24
C LYS A 132 7.46 -0.30 -4.74
N VAL A 133 6.69 -1.06 -3.97
CA VAL A 133 6.16 -2.35 -4.41
C VAL A 133 5.25 -2.16 -5.61
N GLN A 134 4.33 -1.19 -5.58
CA GLN A 134 3.44 -0.88 -6.71
C GLN A 134 4.21 -0.48 -7.97
N MET A 135 5.29 0.29 -7.83
CA MET A 135 6.19 0.64 -8.94
C MET A 135 6.79 -0.62 -9.57
N ALA A 136 7.39 -1.52 -8.78
CA ALA A 136 7.98 -2.75 -9.29
C ALA A 136 6.93 -3.67 -9.93
N GLU A 137 5.78 -3.85 -9.26
CA GLU A 137 4.67 -4.65 -9.78
C GLU A 137 4.15 -4.13 -11.13
N TYR A 138 4.06 -2.80 -11.29
CA TYR A 138 3.67 -2.19 -12.56
C TYR A 138 4.66 -2.57 -13.66
N VAL A 139 5.96 -2.34 -13.47
CA VAL A 139 6.98 -2.63 -14.48
C VAL A 139 6.96 -4.10 -14.87
N LEU A 140 6.95 -5.01 -13.90
CA LEU A 140 6.95 -6.45 -14.14
C LEU A 140 5.68 -6.90 -14.88
N ARG A 141 4.50 -6.43 -14.46
CA ARG A 141 3.21 -6.78 -15.07
C ARG A 141 3.12 -6.28 -16.52
N GLU A 142 3.49 -5.03 -16.76
CA GLU A 142 3.40 -4.41 -18.08
C GLU A 142 4.47 -4.97 -19.03
N CYS A 143 5.66 -5.31 -18.51
CA CYS A 143 6.69 -6.00 -19.27
C CYS A 143 6.22 -7.39 -19.74
N LYS A 144 5.58 -8.15 -18.86
CA LYS A 144 4.97 -9.44 -19.20
C LYS A 144 3.86 -9.31 -20.25
N ARG A 145 3.13 -8.20 -20.27
CA ARG A 145 2.12 -7.90 -21.30
C ARG A 145 2.75 -7.44 -22.62
N GLY A 146 4.01 -6.99 -22.57
CA GLY A 146 4.72 -6.38 -23.67
C GLY A 146 4.06 -5.11 -24.19
N THR A 147 3.63 -4.24 -23.27
CA THR A 147 3.09 -2.94 -23.63
C THR A 147 4.18 -2.01 -24.16
N ASP A 148 5.34 -1.97 -23.50
CA ASP A 148 6.46 -1.11 -23.87
C ASP A 148 7.83 -1.72 -23.52
N SER A 149 8.93 -1.01 -23.81
CA SER A 149 10.29 -1.40 -23.39
C SER A 149 10.45 -1.26 -21.87
N PHE A 150 11.42 -1.98 -21.30
CA PHE A 150 11.69 -1.91 -19.87
C PHE A 150 11.95 -0.46 -19.41
N GLU A 151 12.80 0.26 -20.14
CA GLU A 151 13.21 1.64 -19.80
C GLU A 151 12.02 2.61 -19.84
N ALA A 152 11.11 2.45 -20.80
CA ALA A 152 9.90 3.25 -20.89
C ALA A 152 8.94 2.93 -19.73
N LEU A 153 8.74 1.64 -19.43
CA LEU A 153 7.90 1.21 -18.32
C LEU A 153 8.44 1.67 -16.96
N TYR A 154 9.76 1.62 -16.78
CA TYR A 154 10.43 2.10 -15.57
C TYR A 154 10.21 3.60 -15.38
N SER A 155 10.42 4.39 -16.44
CA SER A 155 10.21 5.84 -16.43
C SER A 155 8.75 6.19 -16.09
N GLN A 156 7.78 5.51 -16.72
CA GLN A 156 6.36 5.66 -16.40
C GLN A 156 6.05 5.29 -14.95
N ALA A 157 6.67 4.24 -14.42
CA ALA A 157 6.47 3.81 -13.04
C ALA A 157 6.97 4.85 -12.03
N ILE A 158 8.11 5.50 -12.30
CA ILE A 158 8.60 6.61 -11.48
C ILE A 158 7.58 7.75 -11.50
N GLU A 159 7.15 8.19 -12.68
CA GLU A 159 6.19 9.29 -12.82
C GLU A 159 4.86 9.02 -12.10
N GLN A 160 4.41 7.77 -12.12
CA GLN A 160 3.12 7.38 -11.55
C GLN A 160 3.16 7.13 -10.04
N PHE A 161 4.22 6.47 -9.53
CA PHE A 161 4.26 5.95 -8.17
C PHE A 161 5.24 6.69 -7.26
N ASP A 162 6.14 7.53 -7.79
CA ASP A 162 7.16 8.22 -7.00
C ASP A 162 6.77 9.65 -6.57
N THR A 163 5.49 9.86 -6.27
CA THR A 163 4.95 11.20 -5.94
C THR A 163 5.53 11.80 -4.65
N LYS A 164 6.09 10.96 -3.77
CA LYS A 164 6.72 11.36 -2.49
C LYS A 164 8.21 11.03 -2.42
N ALA A 165 8.88 10.88 -3.57
CA ALA A 165 10.28 10.47 -3.71
C ALA A 165 11.20 11.01 -2.61
N LYS A 166 11.25 12.34 -2.46
CA LYS A 166 12.11 13.02 -1.49
C LYS A 166 11.78 12.68 -0.04
N SER A 167 10.49 12.70 0.32
CA SER A 167 10.07 12.39 1.68
C SER A 167 10.29 10.92 2.03
N CYS A 168 10.21 10.02 1.05
CA CYS A 168 10.59 8.62 1.23
C CYS A 168 12.10 8.45 1.34
N GLU A 169 12.89 9.13 0.52
CA GLU A 169 14.36 9.12 0.61
C GLU A 169 14.85 9.53 2.00
N ASP A 170 14.30 10.63 2.54
CA ASP A 170 14.62 11.10 3.89
C ASP A 170 14.28 10.08 5.00
N LYS A 171 13.37 9.13 4.74
CA LYS A 171 12.78 8.22 5.73
C LYS A 171 13.24 6.78 5.65
N ILE A 172 13.35 6.25 4.43
CA ILE A 172 13.76 4.87 4.15
C ILE A 172 15.11 4.77 3.45
N GLY A 173 15.74 5.90 3.12
CA GLY A 173 17.10 5.97 2.60
C GLY A 173 17.24 5.84 1.08
N TYR A 174 16.13 5.73 0.35
CA TYR A 174 16.12 5.70 -1.11
C TYR A 174 14.81 6.25 -1.68
N ALA A 175 14.92 6.90 -2.84
CA ALA A 175 13.79 7.52 -3.53
C ALA A 175 12.96 6.50 -4.31
N HIS A 176 13.61 5.61 -5.08
CA HIS A 176 12.97 4.59 -5.89
C HIS A 176 13.76 3.28 -5.89
N ILE A 177 13.13 2.18 -6.29
CA ILE A 177 13.86 0.94 -6.55
C ILE A 177 14.70 1.15 -7.81
N GLU A 178 15.99 0.91 -7.71
CA GLU A 178 16.92 1.05 -8.83
C GLU A 178 16.57 0.06 -9.95
N GLU A 179 16.73 0.49 -11.21
CA GLU A 179 16.50 -0.37 -12.38
C GLU A 179 17.14 -1.76 -12.28
N PRO A 180 18.41 -1.92 -11.85
CA PRO A 180 19.05 -3.23 -11.78
C PRO A 180 18.32 -4.22 -10.87
N ALA A 181 17.75 -3.74 -9.75
CA ALA A 181 16.99 -4.59 -8.83
C ALA A 181 15.70 -5.10 -9.47
N ILE A 182 15.01 -4.26 -10.24
CA ILE A 182 13.81 -4.68 -10.98
C ILE A 182 14.19 -5.64 -12.12
N LYS A 183 15.31 -5.41 -12.81
CA LYS A 183 15.82 -6.33 -13.85
C LYS A 183 16.13 -7.73 -13.29
N ILE A 184 16.67 -7.82 -12.07
CA ILE A 184 16.86 -9.11 -11.37
C ILE A 184 15.52 -9.79 -11.13
N GLY A 185 14.55 -9.07 -10.54
CA GLY A 185 13.21 -9.62 -10.31
C GLY A 185 12.49 -10.03 -11.59
N LEU A 186 12.71 -9.31 -12.68
CA LEU A 186 12.21 -9.66 -14.01
C LEU A 186 12.79 -10.98 -14.51
N ALA A 187 14.12 -11.16 -14.42
CA ALA A 187 14.79 -12.39 -14.82
C ALA A 187 14.34 -13.62 -14.01
N GLU A 188 14.03 -13.45 -12.73
CA GLU A 188 13.45 -14.52 -11.92
C GLU A 188 12.01 -14.85 -12.36
N LEU A 189 11.21 -13.83 -12.67
CA LEU A 189 9.81 -14.00 -13.07
C LEU A 189 9.69 -14.61 -14.46
N THR A 190 10.56 -14.25 -15.40
CA THR A 190 10.59 -14.81 -16.76
C THR A 190 10.87 -16.31 -16.73
N GLN A 191 11.81 -16.75 -15.89
CA GLN A 191 12.10 -18.17 -15.68
C GLN A 191 10.91 -18.93 -15.08
N LYS A 192 10.24 -18.31 -14.10
CA LYS A 192 9.11 -18.93 -13.39
C LYS A 192 7.84 -19.01 -14.24
N GLU A 193 7.55 -17.96 -15.01
CA GLU A 193 6.28 -17.78 -15.72
C GLU A 193 6.39 -17.94 -17.24
N ASN A 194 7.59 -18.24 -17.74
CA ASN A 194 7.89 -18.57 -19.13
C ASN A 194 7.49 -17.47 -20.13
N PHE A 195 8.00 -16.25 -19.91
CA PHE A 195 7.92 -15.13 -20.84
C PHE A 195 9.32 -14.54 -21.09
N GLN A 196 9.45 -13.59 -22.02
CA GLN A 196 10.74 -13.02 -22.43
C GLN A 196 11.18 -11.88 -21.51
N GLU A 197 12.48 -11.78 -21.24
CA GLU A 197 13.07 -10.63 -20.53
C GLU A 197 12.95 -9.34 -21.33
N ASP A 198 13.08 -9.41 -22.66
CA ASP A 198 12.74 -8.29 -23.52
C ASP A 198 11.22 -8.13 -23.57
N CYS A 199 10.73 -7.11 -22.85
CA CYS A 199 9.33 -6.79 -22.70
C CYS A 199 8.60 -6.71 -24.06
N ILE A 200 9.22 -6.11 -25.08
CA ILE A 200 8.59 -5.91 -26.40
C ILE A 200 8.19 -7.24 -27.04
N LEU A 201 8.97 -8.29 -26.83
CA LEU A 201 8.76 -9.63 -27.39
C LEU A 201 7.53 -10.35 -26.81
N ASN A 202 7.04 -9.91 -25.65
CA ASN A 202 5.88 -10.51 -25.00
C ASN A 202 4.54 -10.03 -25.61
N SER A 203 4.56 -8.99 -26.46
CA SER A 203 3.37 -8.36 -26.98
C SER A 203 2.61 -9.24 -28.00
N PRO A 204 1.38 -9.70 -27.69
CA PRO A 204 0.60 -10.49 -28.65
C PRO A 204 0.22 -9.69 -29.89
N LEU A 205 -0.01 -8.37 -29.71
CA LEU A 205 -0.36 -7.46 -30.79
C LEU A 205 0.80 -7.27 -31.76
N ARG A 206 2.01 -6.95 -31.25
CA ARG A 206 3.21 -6.79 -32.10
C ARG A 206 3.54 -8.10 -32.82
N LYS A 207 3.44 -9.25 -32.14
CA LYS A 207 3.60 -10.57 -32.77
C LYS A 207 2.62 -10.79 -33.92
N SER A 208 1.33 -10.50 -33.70
CA SER A 208 0.31 -10.64 -34.74
C SER A 208 0.53 -9.71 -35.93
N LEU A 209 0.95 -8.46 -35.69
CA LEU A 209 1.27 -7.50 -36.75
C LEU A 209 2.52 -7.90 -37.52
N ALA A 210 3.58 -8.33 -36.83
CA ALA A 210 4.80 -8.83 -37.46
C ALA A 210 4.51 -10.04 -38.35
N CYS A 211 3.70 -11.00 -37.89
CA CYS A 211 3.27 -12.12 -38.72
C CYS A 211 2.44 -11.70 -39.93
N LYS A 212 1.56 -10.71 -39.77
CA LYS A 212 0.79 -10.17 -40.90
C LYS A 212 1.72 -9.59 -41.95
N TYR A 213 2.62 -8.68 -41.58
CA TYR A 213 3.56 -8.09 -42.54
C TYR A 213 4.52 -9.12 -43.16
N LYS A 214 4.95 -10.14 -42.39
CA LYS A 214 5.76 -11.24 -42.94
C LYS A 214 4.99 -12.03 -44.00
N SER A 215 3.69 -12.25 -43.80
CA SER A 215 2.83 -12.91 -44.80
C SER A 215 2.66 -12.07 -46.08
N GLU A 216 2.65 -10.74 -45.93
CA GLU A 216 2.64 -9.75 -47.02
C GLU A 216 4.02 -9.57 -47.69
N LYS A 217 5.02 -10.39 -47.33
CA LYS A 217 6.38 -10.43 -47.91
C LYS A 217 7.27 -9.21 -47.61
N TYR A 218 6.96 -8.43 -46.58
CA TYR A 218 7.89 -7.43 -46.07
C TYR A 218 9.14 -8.10 -45.46
N SER A 219 10.29 -7.48 -45.67
CA SER A 219 11.55 -7.81 -44.99
C SER A 219 11.50 -7.42 -43.51
N ASP A 220 12.34 -8.04 -42.68
CA ASP A 220 12.30 -7.79 -41.23
C ASP A 220 12.63 -6.32 -40.89
N LYS A 221 13.51 -5.69 -41.67
CA LYS A 221 13.77 -4.25 -41.62
C LYS A 221 12.52 -3.41 -41.91
N GLU A 222 11.78 -3.71 -42.98
CA GLU A 222 10.55 -2.96 -43.32
C GLU A 222 9.45 -3.16 -42.28
N ILE A 223 9.40 -4.32 -41.63
CA ILE A 223 8.46 -4.60 -40.54
C ILE A 223 8.83 -3.76 -39.31
N ALA A 224 10.12 -3.70 -38.95
CA ALA A 224 10.61 -2.90 -37.84
C ALA A 224 10.29 -1.40 -38.03
N GLU A 225 10.40 -0.88 -39.26
CA GLU A 225 10.01 0.49 -39.58
C GLU A 225 8.48 0.73 -39.47
N LYS A 226 7.66 -0.31 -39.56
CA LYS A 226 6.18 -0.23 -39.49
C LYS A 226 5.61 -0.47 -38.09
N ILE A 227 6.36 -1.10 -37.20
CA ILE A 227 5.92 -1.39 -35.83
C ILE A 227 6.76 -0.55 -34.88
N GLU A 228 6.13 0.46 -34.29
CA GLU A 228 6.81 1.39 -33.39
C GLU A 228 7.47 0.68 -32.21
N GLY A 229 8.72 1.07 -31.93
CA GLY A 229 9.52 0.57 -30.82
C GLY A 229 10.03 -0.87 -31.00
N VAL A 230 10.07 -1.39 -32.23
CA VAL A 230 10.56 -2.74 -32.54
C VAL A 230 11.81 -2.67 -33.43
N SER A 231 12.87 -3.36 -33.03
CA SER A 231 14.11 -3.52 -33.82
C SER A 231 14.00 -4.66 -34.84
N GLU A 232 14.89 -4.66 -35.84
CA GLU A 232 14.97 -5.75 -36.82
C GLU A 232 15.22 -7.12 -36.16
N GLU A 233 16.09 -7.18 -35.15
CA GLU A 233 16.37 -8.41 -34.39
C GLU A 233 15.13 -8.90 -33.62
N GLN A 234 14.35 -7.97 -33.05
CA GLN A 234 13.10 -8.32 -32.37
C GLN A 234 12.04 -8.83 -33.36
N VAL A 235 12.01 -8.29 -34.59
CA VAL A 235 11.12 -8.82 -35.64
C VAL A 235 11.49 -10.26 -36.01
N GLU A 236 12.77 -10.59 -36.14
CA GLU A 236 13.21 -11.97 -36.40
C GLU A 236 12.65 -12.92 -35.33
N PHE A 237 12.73 -12.52 -34.05
CA PHE A 237 12.16 -13.30 -32.95
C PHE A 237 10.63 -13.40 -33.04
N LEU A 238 9.93 -12.27 -33.22
CA LEU A 238 8.48 -12.22 -33.30
C LEU A 238 7.93 -13.06 -34.47
N THR A 239 8.70 -13.17 -35.55
CA THR A 239 8.28 -13.86 -36.77
C THR A 239 8.65 -15.34 -36.86
N LYS A 240 9.53 -15.83 -35.98
CA LYS A 240 10.04 -17.21 -35.97
C LYS A 240 8.95 -18.28 -36.00
N ASP A 241 7.87 -18.06 -35.26
CA ASP A 241 6.75 -19.01 -35.13
C ASP A 241 5.50 -18.56 -35.91
N CYS A 242 5.63 -17.64 -36.86
CA CYS A 242 4.49 -17.25 -37.67
C CYS A 242 3.95 -18.45 -38.45
N PRO A 243 2.62 -18.63 -38.54
CA PRO A 243 2.03 -19.69 -39.32
C PRO A 243 2.56 -19.67 -40.76
N LYS A 244 3.07 -20.81 -41.21
CA LYS A 244 3.61 -20.95 -42.57
C LYS A 244 2.54 -20.79 -43.67
N SER A 245 1.24 -20.83 -43.33
CA SER A 245 0.17 -20.64 -44.31
C SER A 245 -0.33 -19.21 -44.39
N SER A 246 -0.23 -18.63 -45.58
CA SER A 246 -0.31 -17.20 -45.90
C SER A 246 -1.72 -16.62 -46.08
N LEU A 247 -2.78 -17.42 -45.92
CA LEU A 247 -4.15 -16.99 -46.27
C LEU A 247 -4.89 -16.35 -45.10
N SER A 248 -5.26 -15.08 -45.27
CA SER A 248 -6.20 -14.38 -44.40
C SER A 248 -7.57 -15.09 -44.35
N PRO A 249 -8.39 -14.84 -43.31
CA PRO A 249 -9.75 -15.37 -43.24
C PRO A 249 -10.62 -15.05 -44.46
N ALA A 250 -10.41 -13.88 -45.07
CA ALA A 250 -11.11 -13.47 -46.29
C ALA A 250 -10.67 -14.30 -47.50
N GLU A 251 -9.38 -14.59 -47.63
CA GLU A 251 -8.86 -15.45 -48.70
C GLU A 251 -9.31 -16.89 -48.54
N LYS A 252 -9.35 -17.41 -47.30
CA LYS A 252 -9.94 -18.73 -47.01
C LYS A 252 -11.41 -18.79 -47.44
N THR A 253 -12.17 -17.74 -47.16
CA THR A 253 -13.59 -17.64 -47.58
C THR A 253 -13.71 -17.62 -49.11
N ARG A 254 -12.85 -16.87 -49.82
CA ARG A 254 -12.81 -16.84 -51.29
C ARG A 254 -12.45 -18.20 -51.87
N VAL A 255 -11.44 -18.87 -51.33
CA VAL A 255 -11.07 -20.25 -51.71
C VAL A 255 -12.26 -21.19 -51.55
N CYS A 256 -12.96 -21.13 -50.41
CA CYS A 256 -14.11 -21.99 -50.16
C CYS A 256 -15.32 -21.69 -51.06
N ASN A 257 -15.56 -20.42 -51.39
CA ASN A 257 -16.63 -20.05 -52.31
C ASN A 257 -16.35 -20.53 -53.73
N LEU A 258 -15.10 -20.42 -54.21
CA LEU A 258 -14.70 -20.93 -55.53
C LEU A 258 -14.80 -22.46 -55.60
N ARG A 259 -14.40 -23.18 -54.55
CA ARG A 259 -14.59 -24.64 -54.46
C ARG A 259 -16.06 -25.06 -54.43
N LYS A 260 -16.94 -24.26 -53.82
CA LYS A 260 -18.39 -24.53 -53.79
C LYS A 260 -19.08 -24.22 -55.11
N ALA A 261 -18.59 -23.24 -55.87
CA ALA A 261 -19.19 -22.81 -57.13
C ALA A 261 -19.11 -23.90 -58.20
N ASP A 262 -17.93 -24.50 -58.40
CA ASP A 262 -17.77 -25.67 -59.27
C ASP A 262 -16.43 -26.37 -59.01
N LYS A 263 -16.47 -27.55 -58.37
CA LYS A 263 -15.27 -28.34 -58.04
C LYS A 263 -14.53 -28.88 -59.26
N THR A 264 -15.20 -28.98 -60.41
CA THR A 264 -14.61 -29.53 -61.63
C THR A 264 -13.86 -28.48 -62.44
N LEU A 265 -14.26 -27.21 -62.31
CA LEU A 265 -13.60 -26.08 -62.98
C LEU A 265 -12.55 -25.38 -62.11
N PHE A 266 -12.71 -25.38 -60.79
CA PHE A 266 -11.82 -24.71 -59.85
C PHE A 266 -10.98 -25.72 -59.04
N THR A 267 -9.97 -26.31 -59.70
CA THR A 267 -8.93 -27.09 -59.00
C THR A 267 -8.09 -26.18 -58.09
N ASP A 268 -7.37 -26.76 -57.13
CA ASP A 268 -6.51 -25.99 -56.22
C ASP A 268 -5.46 -25.17 -56.97
N GLU A 269 -4.89 -25.72 -58.05
CA GLU A 269 -3.97 -25.02 -58.94
C GLU A 269 -4.64 -23.85 -59.66
N LYS A 270 -5.90 -24.01 -60.08
CA LYS A 270 -6.66 -22.96 -60.76
C LYS A 270 -7.08 -21.85 -59.81
N ILE A 271 -7.50 -22.19 -58.60
CA ILE A 271 -7.84 -21.23 -57.54
C ILE A 271 -6.60 -20.44 -57.13
N ALA A 272 -5.48 -21.12 -56.90
CA ALA A 272 -4.20 -20.51 -56.60
C ALA A 272 -3.78 -19.51 -57.69
N SER A 273 -3.83 -19.93 -58.96
CA SER A 273 -3.55 -19.04 -60.09
C SER A 273 -4.52 -17.85 -60.19
N THR A 274 -5.81 -18.06 -59.92
CA THR A 274 -6.85 -17.01 -60.05
C THR A 274 -6.75 -15.97 -58.94
N LEU A 275 -6.41 -16.40 -57.73
CA LEU A 275 -6.30 -15.55 -56.55
C LEU A 275 -4.87 -15.04 -56.30
N GLY A 276 -3.89 -15.47 -57.11
CA GLY A 276 -2.47 -15.13 -56.90
C GLY A 276 -1.87 -15.75 -55.63
N LEU A 277 -2.39 -16.90 -55.22
CA LEU A 277 -2.02 -17.59 -53.98
C LEU A 277 -1.05 -18.74 -54.25
N ASN A 278 -0.33 -19.18 -53.21
CA ASN A 278 0.43 -20.42 -53.28
C ASN A 278 -0.52 -21.63 -53.31
N VAL A 279 -0.22 -22.61 -54.16
CA VAL A 279 -1.04 -23.82 -54.34
C VAL A 279 -1.12 -24.64 -53.04
N ASP A 280 -0.04 -24.74 -52.27
CA ASP A 280 0.00 -25.50 -51.02
C ASP A 280 -0.83 -24.82 -49.94
N ASP A 281 -0.87 -23.49 -49.94
CA ASP A 281 -1.73 -22.71 -49.05
C ASP A 281 -3.21 -22.92 -49.37
N VAL A 282 -3.58 -22.93 -50.66
CA VAL A 282 -4.94 -23.26 -51.11
C VAL A 282 -5.31 -24.69 -50.70
N LYS A 283 -4.40 -25.66 -50.91
CA LYS A 283 -4.58 -27.07 -50.49
C LYS A 283 -4.81 -27.21 -48.99
N SER A 284 -4.16 -26.37 -48.18
CA SER A 284 -4.30 -26.40 -46.72
C SER A 284 -5.65 -25.90 -46.20
N VAL A 285 -6.41 -25.14 -47.00
CA VAL A 285 -7.72 -24.62 -46.59
C VAL A 285 -8.73 -25.76 -46.50
N LYS A 286 -9.38 -25.92 -45.35
CA LYS A 286 -10.53 -26.80 -45.18
C LYS A 286 -11.82 -25.98 -45.28
N CYS A 287 -12.67 -26.41 -46.20
CA CYS A 287 -14.03 -25.95 -46.43
C CYS A 287 -14.99 -27.13 -46.14
#